data_AF-A0A433D9L9-F1
#
_entry.id   AF-A0A433D9L9-F1
#
_cell.length_a   1.000
_cell.length_b   1.000
_cell.length_c   1.000
_cell.angle_alpha   90.00
_cell.angle_beta   90.00
_cell.angle_gamma   90.00
#
_symmetry.space_group_name_H-M   'P 1'
#
loop_
_entity.id
_entity.type
_entity.pdbx_description
1 polymer ?
#
loop_
_entity_poly.entity_id
_entity_poly.type
_entity_poly.pdbx_seq_one_letter_code
_entity_poly.pdbx_strand_id
1 'polypeptide(L)'
;MKFTSLITSSVLLIAAFLAQDAETSPIEKRVPSCYDGGKITFTQYWIPKEGTKDMDNNGNPLTLTGPKTEALKTGNGDLIADVDKNTYDKCHMEGTCLVDGGKLVNLVDSNTYEVVSASQFPWGLGNWDNALEPFVSVASNDWPRGSTAVVKELIGRKLPNGKVHNGCVRVDDKGWSFGSCQFDFFVLEFEWYSQMNLPEKVTATQQDCSIGNYVTNDMKQWMGQGGTTKTTKTKNLETSTKKHTKTTTKSKHHGWNHNGAVPTDAVAAEITNSEFTTTTTDAPERNFKVRPTHKPTMTHSGKSHSGKSHSGKSHSKTRSHSPIKTNHH
;
A
#
# COMPACT_ATOMS: atom_id res chain seq x y z
N MET A 1 -21.13 3.11 -78.74
CA MET A 1 -20.74 2.11 -77.72
C MET A 1 -21.43 2.51 -76.42
N LYS A 2 -22.30 1.66 -75.87
CA LYS A 2 -23.09 1.93 -74.65
C LYS A 2 -22.38 1.28 -73.47
N PHE A 3 -21.86 2.08 -72.54
CA PHE A 3 -21.37 1.63 -71.24
C PHE A 3 -22.50 1.81 -70.22
N THR A 4 -23.16 0.71 -69.88
CA THR A 4 -24.08 0.64 -68.74
C THR A 4 -23.72 -0.57 -67.91
N SER A 5 -23.82 -0.40 -66.59
CA SER A 5 -23.80 -1.44 -65.55
C SER A 5 -22.43 -1.81 -64.98
N LEU A 6 -22.07 -1.19 -63.85
CA LEU A 6 -21.10 -1.70 -62.87
C LEU A 6 -21.06 -0.86 -61.55
N ILE A 7 -22.18 -0.27 -61.10
CA ILE A 7 -22.20 0.59 -59.87
C ILE A 7 -23.33 0.22 -58.89
N THR A 8 -23.80 -1.03 -58.87
CA THR A 8 -24.88 -1.44 -57.95
C THR A 8 -24.55 -2.64 -57.08
N SER A 9 -23.27 -3.03 -56.96
CA SER A 9 -22.87 -4.20 -56.16
C SER A 9 -21.79 -3.93 -55.10
N SER A 10 -21.53 -2.65 -54.76
CA SER A 10 -20.52 -2.29 -53.75
C SER A 10 -21.09 -1.63 -52.49
N VAL A 11 -22.37 -1.24 -52.48
CA VAL A 11 -22.98 -0.56 -51.32
C VAL A 11 -23.51 -1.56 -50.28
N LEU A 12 -23.82 -2.80 -50.66
CA LEU A 12 -24.38 -3.81 -49.75
C LEU A 12 -23.34 -4.58 -48.92
N LEU A 13 -22.04 -4.49 -49.26
CA LEU A 13 -20.96 -5.16 -48.52
C LEU A 13 -20.37 -4.31 -47.38
N ILE A 14 -20.62 -2.99 -47.36
CA ILE A 14 -20.12 -2.09 -46.31
C ILE A 14 -21.05 -2.11 -45.07
N ALA A 15 -22.34 -2.36 -45.24
CA ALA A 15 -23.29 -2.46 -44.12
C ALA A 15 -23.11 -3.72 -43.25
N ALA A 16 -22.50 -4.80 -43.78
CA ALA A 16 -22.29 -6.04 -43.04
C ALA A 16 -21.02 -6.03 -42.15
N PHE A 17 -20.07 -5.12 -42.38
CA PHE A 17 -18.85 -4.98 -41.58
C PHE A 17 -19.03 -4.11 -40.33
N LEU A 18 -20.10 -3.31 -40.23
CA LEU A 18 -20.37 -2.46 -39.06
C LEU A 18 -21.17 -3.16 -37.95
N ALA A 19 -21.52 -4.43 -38.12
CA ALA A 19 -22.41 -5.15 -37.20
C ALA A 19 -21.72 -6.27 -36.39
N GLN A 20 -20.38 -6.42 -36.46
CA GLN A 20 -19.68 -7.52 -35.78
C GLN A 20 -18.99 -7.15 -34.47
N ASP A 21 -18.93 -5.86 -34.11
CA ASP A 21 -18.42 -5.43 -32.80
C ASP A 21 -19.57 -5.23 -31.81
N ALA A 22 -20.51 -6.18 -31.78
CA ALA A 22 -21.29 -6.41 -30.56
C ALA A 22 -20.34 -7.02 -29.54
N GLU A 23 -19.42 -6.19 -29.02
CA GLU A 23 -18.58 -6.51 -27.88
C GLU A 23 -19.53 -6.96 -26.78
N THR A 24 -19.58 -8.27 -26.53
CA THR A 24 -20.18 -8.79 -25.32
C THR A 24 -19.41 -8.13 -24.20
N SER A 25 -19.98 -7.06 -23.62
CA SER A 25 -19.37 -6.38 -22.49
C SER A 25 -19.03 -7.46 -21.48
N PRO A 26 -17.75 -7.60 -21.09
CA PRO A 26 -17.33 -8.64 -20.17
C PRO A 26 -18.30 -8.59 -18.98
N ILE A 27 -18.89 -9.74 -18.63
CA ILE A 27 -19.84 -9.82 -17.52
C ILE A 27 -19.11 -9.27 -16.30
N GLU A 28 -19.40 -8.02 -15.95
CA GLU A 28 -18.80 -7.41 -14.77
C GLU A 28 -19.22 -8.27 -13.59
N LYS A 29 -18.22 -8.81 -12.89
CA LYS A 29 -18.47 -9.55 -11.67
C LYS A 29 -19.20 -8.62 -10.72
N ARG A 30 -20.49 -8.91 -10.51
CA ARG A 30 -21.29 -8.18 -9.53
C ARG A 30 -20.63 -8.35 -8.17
N VAL A 31 -20.47 -7.23 -7.48
CA VAL A 31 -20.03 -7.21 -6.08
C VAL A 31 -21.00 -8.06 -5.24
N PRO A 32 -20.50 -8.89 -4.31
CA PRO A 32 -21.35 -9.71 -3.45
C PRO A 32 -22.36 -8.92 -2.61
N SER A 33 -23.46 -9.56 -2.22
CA SER A 33 -24.55 -8.90 -1.47
C SER A 33 -24.17 -8.40 -0.08
N CYS A 34 -23.06 -8.86 0.51
CA CYS A 34 -22.57 -8.33 1.79
C CYS A 34 -22.15 -6.86 1.73
N TYR A 35 -21.92 -6.34 0.53
CA TYR A 35 -21.64 -4.92 0.28
C TYR A 35 -22.92 -4.11 -0.04
N ASP A 36 -24.05 -4.78 -0.24
CA ASP A 36 -25.36 -4.14 -0.51
C ASP A 36 -26.05 -3.76 0.82
N GLY A 37 -25.65 -2.62 1.38
CA GLY A 37 -26.20 -2.11 2.65
C GLY A 37 -25.71 -2.85 3.91
N GLY A 38 -24.84 -3.85 3.75
CA GLY A 38 -24.23 -4.60 4.83
C GLY A 38 -22.98 -3.94 5.44
N LYS A 39 -22.35 -4.69 6.36
CA LYS A 39 -21.02 -4.39 6.86
C LYS A 39 -20.08 -5.53 6.56
N ILE A 40 -18.91 -5.22 6.01
CA ILE A 40 -17.85 -6.17 5.69
C ILE A 40 -16.78 -6.18 6.77
N THR A 41 -15.96 -7.23 6.81
CA THR A 41 -14.77 -7.25 7.66
C THR A 41 -13.78 -6.19 7.16
N PHE A 42 -13.17 -5.48 8.09
CA PHE A 42 -12.18 -4.44 7.80
C PHE A 42 -10.93 -4.67 8.63
N THR A 43 -9.86 -5.03 7.95
CA THR A 43 -8.53 -5.20 8.54
C THR A 43 -7.57 -4.16 7.97
N GLN A 44 -6.33 -4.22 8.42
CA GLN A 44 -5.27 -3.32 7.95
C GLN A 44 -4.01 -4.15 7.75
N TYR A 45 -3.21 -3.77 6.74
CA TYR A 45 -1.89 -4.32 6.49
C TYR A 45 -0.88 -3.19 6.27
N TRP A 46 0.41 -3.48 6.45
CA TRP A 46 1.50 -2.50 6.38
C TRP A 46 2.78 -3.13 5.83
N ILE A 47 3.81 -2.32 5.60
CA ILE A 47 5.16 -2.78 5.24
C ILE A 47 5.94 -3.01 6.53
N PRO A 48 6.30 -4.25 6.92
CA PRO A 48 7.26 -4.49 7.97
C PRO A 48 8.59 -3.91 7.57
N LYS A 49 9.23 -3.18 8.48
CA LYS A 49 10.53 -2.58 8.25
C LYS A 49 11.53 -3.14 9.23
N GLU A 50 12.58 -3.73 8.70
CA GLU A 50 13.68 -4.24 9.51
C GLU A 50 14.22 -3.12 10.42
N GLY A 51 14.44 -3.44 11.70
CA GLY A 51 14.90 -2.48 12.70
C GLY A 51 13.80 -1.67 13.38
N THR A 52 12.53 -1.81 13.00
CA THR A 52 11.41 -1.06 13.63
C THR A 52 10.54 -1.92 14.54
N LYS A 53 9.64 -1.26 15.28
CA LYS A 53 8.60 -1.92 16.06
C LYS A 53 7.59 -2.59 15.13
N ASP A 54 7.09 -3.74 15.55
CA ASP A 54 5.98 -4.48 14.92
C ASP A 54 5.26 -5.30 16.03
N MET A 55 4.47 -6.30 15.64
CA MET A 55 3.91 -7.31 16.53
C MET A 55 4.03 -8.71 15.93
N ASP A 56 4.10 -9.74 16.78
CA ASP A 56 4.01 -11.12 16.33
C ASP A 56 2.59 -11.48 15.82
N ASN A 57 2.43 -12.68 15.29
CA ASN A 57 1.14 -13.17 14.77
C ASN A 57 0.08 -13.40 15.87
N ASN A 58 0.45 -13.26 17.15
CA ASN A 58 -0.47 -13.29 18.29
C ASN A 58 -0.80 -11.87 18.78
N GLY A 59 -0.19 -10.84 18.20
CA GLY A 59 -0.34 -9.46 18.58
C GLY A 59 0.55 -8.95 19.69
N ASN A 60 1.57 -9.72 20.09
CA ASN A 60 2.53 -9.25 21.08
C ASN A 60 3.51 -8.28 20.43
N PRO A 61 3.74 -7.09 21.01
CA PRO A 61 4.72 -6.15 20.48
C PRO A 61 6.12 -6.75 20.38
N LEU A 62 6.84 -6.43 19.31
CA LEU A 62 8.24 -6.82 19.12
C LEU A 62 9.01 -5.75 18.35
N THR A 63 10.32 -5.97 18.20
CA THR A 63 11.17 -5.18 17.31
C THR A 63 11.89 -6.14 16.36
N LEU A 64 11.96 -5.75 15.08
CA LEU A 64 12.49 -6.53 13.97
C LEU A 64 14.03 -6.47 13.92
N THR A 65 14.68 -6.86 15.03
CA THR A 65 16.13 -6.71 15.27
C THR A 65 16.79 -8.00 15.78
N GLY A 66 16.18 -9.16 15.56
CA GLY A 66 16.73 -10.43 16.04
C GLY A 66 18.01 -10.88 15.32
N PRO A 67 18.59 -12.03 15.73
CA PRO A 67 19.68 -12.66 14.99
C PRO A 67 19.25 -13.01 13.55
N LYS A 68 20.13 -12.77 12.58
CA LYS A 68 19.87 -12.99 11.15
C LYS A 68 20.03 -14.47 10.80
N THR A 69 18.92 -15.20 10.81
CA THR A 69 18.89 -16.67 10.66
C THR A 69 18.05 -17.15 9.48
N GLU A 70 17.23 -16.28 8.90
CA GLU A 70 16.33 -16.61 7.79
C GLU A 70 16.76 -15.88 6.53
N ALA A 71 16.76 -16.59 5.40
CA ALA A 71 17.16 -16.03 4.11
C ALA A 71 15.93 -15.66 3.27
N LEU A 72 15.83 -14.41 2.84
CA LEU A 72 14.91 -13.99 1.79
C LEU A 72 15.56 -14.29 0.43
N LYS A 73 14.88 -15.10 -0.39
CA LYS A 73 15.44 -15.58 -1.66
C LYS A 73 14.52 -15.34 -2.83
N THR A 74 15.11 -15.19 -4.02
CA THR A 74 14.37 -15.17 -5.28
C THR A 74 13.80 -16.55 -5.62
N GLY A 75 12.89 -16.61 -6.61
CA GLY A 75 12.39 -17.87 -7.15
C GLY A 75 13.48 -18.81 -7.70
N ASN A 76 14.64 -18.26 -8.07
CA ASN A 76 15.79 -19.03 -8.53
C ASN A 76 16.78 -19.40 -7.39
N GLY A 77 16.48 -18.99 -6.16
CA GLY A 77 17.28 -19.28 -4.97
C GLY A 77 18.38 -18.26 -4.65
N ASP A 78 18.46 -17.15 -5.39
CA ASP A 78 19.44 -16.09 -5.12
C ASP A 78 19.11 -15.39 -3.80
N LEU A 79 20.14 -15.14 -2.98
CA LEU A 79 19.98 -14.43 -1.71
C LEU A 79 19.72 -12.94 -1.95
N ILE A 80 18.66 -12.41 -1.32
CA ILE A 80 18.35 -10.97 -1.31
C ILE A 80 18.90 -10.32 -0.04
N ALA A 81 18.59 -10.93 1.12
CA ALA A 81 19.01 -10.50 2.45
C ALA A 81 18.88 -11.65 3.46
N ASP A 82 19.71 -11.64 4.50
CA ASP A 82 19.49 -12.43 5.72
C ASP A 82 18.77 -11.56 6.74
N VAL A 83 17.65 -12.05 7.26
CA VAL A 83 16.77 -11.36 8.21
C VAL A 83 16.59 -12.20 9.47
N ASP A 84 16.09 -11.58 10.54
CA ASP A 84 15.70 -12.35 11.70
C ASP A 84 14.38 -13.07 11.49
N LYS A 85 14.11 -14.08 12.31
CA LYS A 85 12.91 -14.89 12.19
C LYS A 85 11.61 -14.06 12.20
N ASN A 86 11.51 -13.05 13.07
CA ASN A 86 10.29 -12.24 13.13
C ASN A 86 10.15 -11.38 11.87
N THR A 87 11.24 -10.80 11.38
CA THR A 87 11.24 -10.08 10.09
C THR A 87 10.80 -10.99 8.95
N TYR A 88 11.33 -12.21 8.85
CA TYR A 88 10.89 -13.17 7.84
C TYR A 88 9.39 -13.49 7.93
N ASP A 89 8.91 -13.84 9.13
CA ASP A 89 7.50 -14.19 9.35
C ASP A 89 6.58 -13.01 8.98
N LYS A 90 7.00 -11.78 9.30
CA LYS A 90 6.27 -10.56 8.96
C LYS A 90 6.29 -10.25 7.47
N CYS A 91 7.44 -10.33 6.80
CA CYS A 91 7.56 -10.19 5.35
C CYS A 91 6.62 -11.17 4.63
N HIS A 92 6.59 -12.42 5.10
CA HIS A 92 5.72 -13.46 4.55
C HIS A 92 4.24 -13.17 4.78
N MET A 93 3.89 -12.67 5.96
CA MET A 93 2.49 -12.39 6.30
C MET A 93 1.91 -11.21 5.52
N GLU A 94 2.61 -10.07 5.54
CA GLU A 94 2.14 -8.82 4.91
C GLU A 94 2.38 -8.79 3.40
N GLY A 95 3.28 -9.63 2.88
CA GLY A 95 3.57 -9.78 1.45
C GLY A 95 4.49 -8.72 0.86
N THR A 96 4.73 -7.59 1.53
CA THR A 96 5.74 -6.58 1.15
C THR A 96 6.54 -6.19 2.38
N CYS A 97 7.87 -6.06 2.30
CA CYS A 97 8.68 -5.56 3.41
C CYS A 97 9.88 -4.72 2.96
N LEU A 98 10.39 -3.90 3.88
CA LEU A 98 11.58 -3.07 3.70
C LEU A 98 12.71 -3.63 4.56
N VAL A 99 13.71 -4.22 3.92
CA VAL A 99 14.83 -4.92 4.55
C VAL A 99 16.16 -4.24 4.24
N ASP A 100 17.25 -4.75 4.83
CA ASP A 100 18.67 -4.42 4.59
C ASP A 100 18.93 -3.31 3.55
N GLY A 101 19.45 -2.18 4.03
CA GLY A 101 19.85 -1.04 3.18
C GLY A 101 18.69 -0.31 2.50
N GLY A 102 17.44 -0.59 2.85
CA GLY A 102 16.25 0.02 2.25
C GLY A 102 15.78 -0.71 0.98
N LYS A 103 16.13 -1.99 0.82
CA LYS A 103 15.59 -2.83 -0.25
C LYS A 103 14.12 -3.11 0.03
N LEU A 104 13.26 -2.68 -0.89
CA LEU A 104 11.85 -3.04 -0.89
C LEU A 104 11.71 -4.40 -1.57
N VAL A 105 11.08 -5.35 -0.89
CA VAL A 105 10.87 -6.71 -1.41
C VAL A 105 9.40 -7.10 -1.33
N ASN A 106 8.94 -7.82 -2.34
CA ASN A 106 7.59 -8.37 -2.41
C ASN A 106 7.63 -9.90 -2.43
N LEU A 107 6.69 -10.54 -1.75
CA LEU A 107 6.44 -11.97 -1.82
C LEU A 107 5.80 -12.30 -3.18
N VAL A 108 6.37 -13.28 -3.89
CA VAL A 108 5.91 -13.72 -5.22
C VAL A 108 5.15 -15.04 -5.11
N ASP A 109 5.74 -16.02 -4.42
CA ASP A 109 5.10 -17.31 -4.10
C ASP A 109 5.12 -17.56 -2.58
N SER A 110 4.88 -18.80 -2.14
CA SER A 110 4.80 -19.14 -0.70
C SER A 110 6.09 -18.89 0.09
N ASN A 111 7.25 -18.73 -0.54
CA ASN A 111 8.53 -18.52 0.14
C ASN A 111 9.59 -17.83 -0.72
N THR A 112 9.19 -17.21 -1.82
CA THR A 112 10.08 -16.54 -2.78
C THR A 112 9.73 -15.07 -2.86
N TYR A 113 10.74 -14.24 -3.06
CA TYR A 113 10.61 -12.81 -3.06
C TYR A 113 11.27 -12.19 -4.29
N GLU A 114 10.90 -10.97 -4.62
CA GLU A 114 11.59 -10.16 -5.61
C GLU A 114 11.95 -8.80 -5.03
N VAL A 115 13.05 -8.21 -5.52
CA VAL A 115 13.39 -6.83 -5.20
C VAL A 115 12.57 -5.92 -6.09
N VAL A 116 11.81 -5.05 -5.45
CA VAL A 116 10.89 -4.14 -6.12
C VAL A 116 11.60 -2.83 -6.45
N SER A 117 11.38 -2.34 -7.67
CA SER A 117 11.85 -1.03 -8.07
C SER A 117 11.04 0.06 -7.36
N ALA A 118 11.61 0.67 -6.32
CA ALA A 118 11.00 1.77 -5.58
C ALA A 118 10.66 3.01 -6.45
N SER A 119 11.23 3.13 -7.66
CA SER A 119 10.86 4.20 -8.60
C SER A 119 9.55 3.93 -9.34
N GLN A 120 9.19 2.65 -9.53
CA GLN A 120 7.96 2.23 -10.19
C GLN A 120 6.85 1.92 -9.18
N PHE A 121 7.23 1.27 -8.08
CA PHE A 121 6.33 0.79 -7.03
C PHE A 121 6.83 1.28 -5.67
N PRO A 122 6.69 2.60 -5.38
CA PRO A 122 7.31 3.23 -4.23
C PRO A 122 6.85 2.68 -2.87
N TRP A 123 5.72 1.97 -2.83
CA TRP A 123 5.13 1.42 -1.61
C TRP A 123 4.82 -0.08 -1.70
N GLY A 124 5.37 -0.76 -2.70
CA GLY A 124 5.14 -2.18 -2.94
C GLY A 124 4.32 -2.44 -4.19
N LEU A 125 4.41 -3.69 -4.65
CA LEU A 125 3.69 -4.23 -5.79
C LEU A 125 2.40 -4.89 -5.32
N GLY A 126 1.25 -4.48 -5.86
CA GLY A 126 -0.01 -5.21 -5.65
C GLY A 126 -0.10 -6.45 -6.53
N ASN A 127 -1.08 -7.33 -6.28
CA ASN A 127 -1.29 -8.60 -6.99
C ASN A 127 -1.47 -8.47 -8.53
N TRP A 128 -1.52 -7.28 -9.11
CA TRP A 128 -1.71 -7.09 -10.54
C TRP A 128 -0.77 -6.08 -11.20
N ASP A 129 0.49 -6.08 -10.77
CA ASP A 129 1.54 -5.23 -11.34
C ASP A 129 1.25 -3.72 -11.23
N ASN A 130 0.51 -3.34 -10.19
CA ASN A 130 0.18 -1.95 -9.88
C ASN A 130 0.88 -1.51 -8.59
N ALA A 131 1.16 -0.22 -8.49
CA ALA A 131 1.69 0.35 -7.24
C ALA A 131 0.59 0.37 -6.17
N LEU A 132 0.96 -0.03 -4.96
CA LEU A 132 0.17 0.25 -3.77
C LEU A 132 0.33 1.72 -3.37
N GLU A 133 -0.70 2.28 -2.74
CA GLU A 133 -0.74 3.66 -2.27
C GLU A 133 -1.29 3.69 -0.84
N PRO A 134 -0.50 4.18 0.14
CA PRO A 134 -0.94 4.26 1.53
C PRO A 134 -2.22 5.07 1.68
N PHE A 135 -3.12 4.55 2.51
CA PHE A 135 -4.44 5.11 2.78
C PHE A 135 -5.36 5.18 1.55
N VAL A 136 -5.08 4.43 0.49
CA VAL A 136 -5.92 4.39 -0.70
C VAL A 136 -6.17 2.95 -1.11
N SER A 137 -5.10 2.16 -1.16
CA SER A 137 -5.16 0.77 -1.58
C SER A 137 -5.85 -0.09 -0.54
N VAL A 138 -6.76 -0.94 -1.00
CA VAL A 138 -7.30 -2.07 -0.24
C VAL A 138 -7.02 -3.38 -0.96
N ALA A 139 -6.81 -4.44 -0.19
CA ALA A 139 -6.83 -5.81 -0.69
C ALA A 139 -8.25 -6.37 -0.61
N SER A 140 -8.71 -7.03 -1.68
CA SER A 140 -10.02 -7.71 -1.71
C SER A 140 -10.04 -8.84 -2.73
N ASN A 141 -10.68 -9.97 -2.40
CA ASN A 141 -10.71 -11.15 -3.25
C ASN A 141 -11.97 -11.25 -4.12
N ASP A 142 -13.00 -10.49 -3.81
CA ASP A 142 -14.33 -10.58 -4.41
C ASP A 142 -14.89 -9.24 -4.92
N TRP A 143 -14.08 -8.18 -4.85
CA TRP A 143 -14.38 -6.88 -5.42
C TRP A 143 -13.63 -6.65 -6.74
N PRO A 144 -14.22 -5.96 -7.74
CA PRO A 144 -13.56 -5.71 -9.01
C PRO A 144 -12.24 -4.94 -8.88
N ARG A 145 -11.17 -5.50 -9.45
CA ARG A 145 -9.84 -4.85 -9.54
C ARG A 145 -9.96 -3.42 -10.06
N GLY A 146 -9.23 -2.50 -9.44
CA GLY A 146 -9.07 -1.11 -9.90
C GLY A 146 -10.32 -0.24 -9.72
N SER A 147 -11.47 -0.84 -9.36
CA SER A 147 -12.67 -0.08 -9.03
C SER A 147 -12.54 0.56 -7.65
N THR A 148 -13.31 1.64 -7.46
CA THR A 148 -13.32 2.39 -6.21
C THR A 148 -14.51 2.05 -5.33
N ALA A 149 -14.32 2.27 -4.04
CA ALA A 149 -15.37 2.15 -3.04
C ALA A 149 -15.35 3.37 -2.11
N VAL A 150 -16.51 3.78 -1.63
CA VAL A 150 -16.61 4.69 -0.50
C VAL A 150 -16.77 3.86 0.78
N VAL A 151 -15.81 3.99 1.69
CA VAL A 151 -15.86 3.43 3.05
C VAL A 151 -16.33 4.52 4.00
N LYS A 152 -17.56 4.40 4.50
CA LYS A 152 -18.22 5.44 5.29
C LYS A 152 -17.41 5.84 6.53
N GLU A 153 -16.83 4.86 7.21
CA GLU A 153 -16.04 5.03 8.44
C GLU A 153 -14.68 5.72 8.23
N LEU A 154 -14.24 5.86 6.98
CA LEU A 154 -13.03 6.61 6.63
C LEU A 154 -13.32 8.07 6.23
N ILE A 155 -14.57 8.48 5.99
CA ILE A 155 -14.91 9.87 5.65
C ILE A 155 -14.63 10.77 6.85
N GLY A 156 -13.79 11.80 6.65
CA GLY A 156 -13.42 12.73 7.70
C GLY A 156 -12.43 12.14 8.73
N ARG A 157 -11.92 10.93 8.51
CA ARG A 157 -10.98 10.28 9.43
C ARG A 157 -9.65 11.03 9.39
N LYS A 158 -9.18 11.51 10.55
CA LYS A 158 -7.83 12.05 10.69
C LYS A 158 -6.81 10.92 10.63
N LEU A 159 -5.87 11.01 9.69
CA LEU A 159 -4.79 10.07 9.48
C LEU A 159 -3.59 10.40 10.40
N PRO A 160 -2.74 9.41 10.73
CA PRO A 160 -1.51 9.59 11.51
C PRO A 160 -0.59 10.71 11.00
N ASN A 161 -0.55 10.89 9.68
CA ASN A 161 0.23 11.95 9.03
C ASN A 161 -0.45 13.34 9.03
N GLY A 162 -1.55 13.50 9.77
CA GLY A 162 -2.27 14.76 9.94
C GLY A 162 -3.27 15.10 8.83
N LYS A 163 -3.30 14.35 7.72
CA LYS A 163 -4.30 14.55 6.66
C LYS A 163 -5.68 14.02 7.07
N VAL A 164 -6.70 14.38 6.32
CA VAL A 164 -8.09 13.91 6.53
C VAL A 164 -8.51 13.08 5.33
N HIS A 165 -8.96 11.86 5.59
CA HIS A 165 -9.37 10.91 4.56
C HIS A 165 -10.78 11.22 4.04
N ASN A 166 -10.98 11.10 2.72
CA ASN A 166 -12.25 11.44 2.04
C ASN A 166 -13.22 10.24 1.89
N GLY A 167 -12.81 9.06 2.35
CA GLY A 167 -13.57 7.81 2.31
C GLY A 167 -13.35 6.97 1.06
N CYS A 168 -12.71 7.51 0.03
CA CYS A 168 -12.50 6.81 -1.24
C CYS A 168 -11.27 5.89 -1.16
N VAL A 169 -11.45 4.61 -1.50
CA VAL A 169 -10.40 3.60 -1.59
C VAL A 169 -10.46 2.88 -2.94
N ARG A 170 -9.39 2.19 -3.33
CA ARG A 170 -9.27 1.46 -4.60
C ARG A 170 -8.78 0.04 -4.36
N VAL A 171 -9.37 -0.93 -5.05
CA VAL A 171 -8.93 -2.33 -4.97
C VAL A 171 -7.68 -2.52 -5.81
N ASP A 172 -6.55 -2.55 -5.11
CA ASP A 172 -5.21 -2.59 -5.70
C ASP A 172 -4.48 -3.90 -5.38
N ASP A 173 -5.06 -4.74 -4.53
CA ASP A 173 -4.40 -5.97 -4.09
C ASP A 173 -5.38 -7.12 -3.77
N LYS A 174 -4.82 -8.29 -3.46
CA LYS A 174 -5.54 -9.48 -2.96
C LYS A 174 -4.90 -10.02 -1.69
N GLY A 175 -5.74 -10.62 -0.84
CA GLY A 175 -5.27 -11.27 0.37
C GLY A 175 -5.23 -12.79 0.21
N TRP A 176 -4.17 -13.42 0.70
CA TRP A 176 -4.10 -14.89 0.77
C TRP A 176 -4.72 -15.45 2.07
N SER A 177 -4.85 -14.62 3.11
CA SER A 177 -5.27 -15.01 4.46
C SER A 177 -6.78 -14.90 4.72
N PHE A 178 -7.55 -14.35 3.78
CA PHE A 178 -8.99 -14.15 3.91
C PHE A 178 -9.78 -14.51 2.64
N GLY A 179 -11.10 -14.66 2.80
CA GLY A 179 -12.03 -15.03 1.73
C GLY A 179 -12.74 -13.83 1.11
N SER A 180 -14.07 -13.88 1.10
CA SER A 180 -14.97 -12.84 0.58
C SER A 180 -15.39 -11.85 1.67
N CYS A 181 -15.99 -10.72 1.26
CA CYS A 181 -16.60 -9.72 2.12
C CYS A 181 -15.62 -9.10 3.13
N GLN A 182 -14.43 -8.79 2.64
CA GLN A 182 -13.37 -8.19 3.44
C GLN A 182 -12.56 -7.20 2.60
N PHE A 183 -12.25 -6.06 3.23
CA PHE A 183 -11.19 -5.16 2.79
C PHE A 183 -10.06 -5.20 3.81
N ASP A 184 -8.84 -5.32 3.31
CA ASP A 184 -7.62 -5.08 4.09
C ASP A 184 -7.04 -3.74 3.68
N PHE A 185 -6.95 -2.78 4.59
CA PHE A 185 -6.60 -1.39 4.27
C PHE A 185 -5.12 -1.12 4.45
N PHE A 186 -4.46 -0.59 3.41
CA PHE A 186 -3.03 -0.35 3.44
C PHE A 186 -2.67 0.91 4.22
N VAL A 187 -1.99 0.77 5.36
CA VAL A 187 -1.67 1.88 6.27
C VAL A 187 -0.19 2.17 6.40
N LEU A 188 0.64 1.72 5.46
CA LEU A 188 2.10 1.90 5.38
C LEU A 188 2.94 1.26 6.49
N GLU A 189 2.72 1.58 7.77
CA GLU A 189 3.57 1.11 8.88
C GLU A 189 2.79 0.70 10.14
N PHE A 190 3.40 -0.14 10.97
CA PHE A 190 2.77 -0.70 12.18
C PHE A 190 2.33 0.36 13.20
N GLU A 191 3.11 1.44 13.37
CA GLU A 191 2.72 2.50 14.30
C GLU A 191 1.42 3.18 13.85
N TRP A 192 1.21 3.30 12.54
CA TRP A 192 0.00 3.88 11.97
C TRP A 192 -1.20 2.96 12.11
N TYR A 193 -1.02 1.66 11.86
CA TYR A 193 -2.01 0.63 12.21
C TYR A 193 -2.53 0.81 13.65
N SER A 194 -1.61 0.98 14.60
CA SER A 194 -1.93 1.13 16.03
C SER A 194 -2.65 2.45 16.34
N GLN A 195 -2.29 3.55 15.67
CA GLN A 195 -2.91 4.86 15.87
C GLN A 195 -4.28 4.95 15.21
N MET A 196 -4.48 4.23 14.11
CA MET A 196 -5.68 4.34 13.29
C MET A 196 -6.93 3.87 14.01
N ASN A 197 -6.89 2.89 14.93
CA ASN A 197 -8.02 2.44 15.75
C ASN A 197 -9.36 2.36 14.97
N LEU A 198 -9.34 1.65 13.84
CA LEU A 198 -10.48 1.48 12.94
C LEU A 198 -11.43 0.38 13.46
N PRO A 199 -12.73 0.47 13.15
CA PRO A 199 -13.67 -0.58 13.52
C PRO A 199 -13.41 -1.87 12.71
N GLU A 200 -13.65 -3.03 13.32
CA GLU A 200 -13.51 -4.35 12.68
C GLU A 200 -14.45 -4.56 11.49
N LYS A 201 -15.50 -3.74 11.40
CA LYS A 201 -16.48 -3.79 10.32
C LYS A 201 -16.85 -2.41 9.82
N VAL A 202 -16.94 -2.28 8.50
CA VAL A 202 -17.24 -1.01 7.81
C VAL A 202 -18.35 -1.18 6.79
N THR A 203 -18.99 -0.08 6.42
CA THR A 203 -19.88 -0.01 5.26
C THR A 203 -19.08 0.49 4.06
N ALA A 204 -18.94 -0.37 3.07
CA ALA A 204 -18.31 -0.06 1.78
C ALA A 204 -19.36 -0.11 0.67
N THR A 205 -19.39 0.91 -0.18
CA THR A 205 -20.33 1.01 -1.31
C THR A 205 -19.55 1.16 -2.61
N GLN A 206 -19.91 0.37 -3.63
CA GLN A 206 -19.29 0.48 -4.94
C GLN A 206 -19.75 1.77 -5.57
N GLN A 207 -18.79 2.66 -5.79
CA GLN A 207 -19.07 4.00 -6.28
C GLN A 207 -17.80 4.56 -6.88
N ASP A 208 -17.91 5.16 -8.07
CA ASP A 208 -16.86 6.00 -8.61
C ASP A 208 -16.65 7.19 -7.67
N CYS A 209 -15.43 7.30 -7.14
CA CYS A 209 -15.05 8.38 -6.26
C CYS A 209 -13.62 8.85 -6.57
N SER A 210 -13.32 10.10 -6.24
CA SER A 210 -11.98 10.65 -6.45
C SER A 210 -11.05 10.22 -5.33
N ILE A 211 -9.98 9.51 -5.71
CA ILE A 211 -8.92 9.12 -4.79
C ILE A 211 -8.15 10.35 -4.29
N GLY A 212 -7.93 10.42 -2.97
CA GLY A 212 -7.14 11.47 -2.35
C GLY A 212 -5.63 11.18 -2.43
N ASN A 213 -4.80 12.23 -2.35
CA ASN A 213 -3.35 12.08 -2.20
C ASN A 213 -2.94 12.26 -0.74
N TYR A 214 -2.68 11.14 -0.08
CA TYR A 214 -2.27 11.12 1.33
C TYR A 214 -0.77 11.02 1.55
N VAL A 215 0.03 10.91 0.49
CA VAL A 215 1.48 10.79 0.60
C VAL A 215 2.10 12.10 1.11
N THR A 216 3.04 11.99 2.06
CA THR A 216 3.84 13.09 2.60
C THR A 216 5.34 12.87 2.34
N ASN A 217 6.16 13.88 2.58
CA ASN A 217 7.62 13.72 2.50
C ASN A 217 8.17 12.80 3.59
N ASP A 218 7.57 12.82 4.78
CA ASP A 218 7.98 11.96 5.90
C ASP A 218 7.81 10.48 5.54
N MET A 219 6.72 10.14 4.85
CA MET A 219 6.50 8.78 4.33
C MET A 219 7.60 8.39 3.33
N LYS A 220 7.96 9.29 2.42
CA LYS A 220 9.03 9.03 1.44
C LYS A 220 10.37 8.87 2.14
N GLN A 221 10.65 9.69 3.13
CA GLN A 221 11.85 9.57 3.95
C GLN A 221 11.87 8.26 4.74
N TRP A 222 10.72 7.83 5.25
CA TRP A 222 10.57 6.54 5.93
C TRP A 222 10.91 5.37 5.00
N MET A 223 10.53 5.43 3.72
CA MET A 223 10.94 4.46 2.69
C MET A 223 12.41 4.59 2.25
N GLY A 224 13.17 5.55 2.77
CA GLY A 224 14.52 5.87 2.29
C GLY A 224 14.55 6.57 0.92
N GLN A 225 13.40 7.05 0.43
CA GLN A 225 13.24 7.72 -0.88
C GLN A 225 13.37 9.25 -0.81
N GLY A 226 13.54 9.81 0.40
CA GLY A 226 13.82 11.22 0.58
C GLY A 226 15.27 11.52 0.19
N GLY A 227 15.48 12.26 -0.91
CA GLY A 227 16.79 12.87 -1.15
C GLY A 227 17.24 13.60 0.10
N THR A 228 18.53 13.51 0.46
CA THR A 228 19.08 14.22 1.61
C THR A 228 18.71 15.69 1.48
N THR A 229 17.69 16.13 2.21
CA THR A 229 17.45 17.53 2.42
C THR A 229 18.69 17.97 3.18
N LYS A 230 19.63 18.61 2.47
CA LYS A 230 20.69 19.37 3.11
C LYS A 230 19.99 20.36 4.01
N THR A 231 19.86 20.03 5.29
CA THR A 231 19.52 20.96 6.33
C THR A 231 20.58 22.04 6.24
N THR A 232 20.25 23.11 5.52
CA THR A 232 21.09 24.29 5.45
C THR A 232 21.09 24.79 6.88
N LYS A 233 22.17 24.51 7.61
CA LYS A 233 22.43 25.12 8.90
C LYS A 233 22.42 26.61 8.66
N THR A 234 21.30 27.27 8.94
CA THR A 234 21.24 28.70 9.12
C THR A 234 22.24 29.00 10.23
N LYS A 235 23.42 29.53 9.84
CA LYS A 235 24.35 30.12 10.78
C LYS A 235 23.60 31.28 11.43
N ASN A 236 23.13 31.08 12.65
CA ASN A 236 22.71 32.19 13.50
C ASN A 236 23.93 33.10 13.65
N LEU A 237 23.83 34.27 13.02
CA LEU A 237 24.77 35.37 13.17
C LEU A 237 24.53 35.94 14.57
N GLU A 238 25.31 35.47 15.55
CA GLU A 238 25.39 36.08 16.88
C GLU A 238 25.72 37.57 16.73
N THR A 239 24.71 38.41 16.91
CA THR A 239 24.90 39.85 17.03
C THR A 239 25.28 40.11 18.48
N SER A 240 26.58 40.31 18.71
CA SER A 240 27.14 40.69 20.00
C SER A 240 26.69 42.10 20.39
N THR A 241 25.64 42.20 21.21
CA THR A 241 25.24 43.47 21.82
C THR A 241 26.13 43.74 23.04
N LYS A 242 27.18 44.55 22.84
CA LYS A 242 27.99 45.11 23.93
C LYS A 242 27.12 46.01 24.81
N LYS A 243 26.98 45.58 26.06
CA LYS A 243 26.33 46.31 27.16
C LYS A 243 27.20 47.52 27.55
N HIS A 244 26.78 48.73 27.18
CA HIS A 244 27.39 49.97 27.68
C HIS A 244 26.63 50.43 28.92
N THR A 245 27.23 50.21 30.09
CA THR A 245 26.78 50.77 31.37
C THR A 245 27.09 52.27 31.39
N LYS A 246 26.07 53.13 31.49
CA LYS A 246 26.25 54.57 31.75
C LYS A 246 25.46 54.96 32.99
N THR A 247 26.21 55.39 34.00
CA THR A 247 25.78 55.89 35.30
C THR A 247 25.05 57.23 35.14
N THR A 248 23.87 57.39 35.74
CA THR A 248 23.11 58.64 35.72
C THR A 248 22.93 59.19 37.14
N THR A 249 23.45 60.39 37.34
CA THR A 249 23.33 61.21 38.55
C THR A 249 21.98 61.93 38.58
N LYS A 250 21.36 62.01 39.77
CA LYS A 250 20.11 62.75 40.06
C LYS A 250 20.24 64.25 39.79
N SER A 251 19.21 64.84 39.20
CA SER A 251 18.76 66.22 39.53
C SER A 251 17.26 66.38 39.29
N LYS A 252 16.61 67.12 40.19
CA LYS A 252 15.17 67.49 40.21
C LYS A 252 14.95 68.73 39.34
N HIS A 253 13.79 68.85 38.68
CA HIS A 253 12.90 70.03 38.75
C HIS A 253 11.58 69.85 37.97
N HIS A 254 10.62 70.71 38.31
CA HIS A 254 9.17 70.76 38.04
C HIS A 254 8.71 70.92 36.59
N GLY A 255 7.42 70.64 36.33
CA GLY A 255 6.62 71.45 35.38
C GLY A 255 5.60 70.73 34.50
N TRP A 256 4.33 70.80 34.92
CA TRP A 256 3.06 70.92 34.16
C TRP A 256 2.94 70.72 32.61
N ASN A 257 1.98 69.84 32.26
CA ASN A 257 0.74 70.03 31.48
C ASN A 257 0.64 69.96 29.93
N HIS A 258 -0.47 69.29 29.53
CA HIS A 258 -1.30 69.34 28.32
C HIS A 258 -0.94 68.65 26.97
N ASN A 259 -1.88 67.75 26.60
CA ASN A 259 -2.56 67.54 25.32
C ASN A 259 -1.86 66.89 24.12
N GLY A 260 -2.44 65.75 23.72
CA GLY A 260 -2.98 65.57 22.37
C GLY A 260 -2.14 64.78 21.37
N ALA A 261 -2.67 63.63 20.94
CA ALA A 261 -2.83 63.21 19.54
C ALA A 261 -2.62 61.69 19.37
N VAL A 262 -3.69 61.04 18.91
CA VAL A 262 -3.73 59.75 18.19
C VAL A 262 -3.28 60.04 16.74
N PRO A 263 -2.45 59.21 16.09
CA PRO A 263 -3.00 58.22 15.13
C PRO A 263 -2.20 56.89 15.05
N THR A 264 -2.91 55.76 15.10
CA THR A 264 -3.25 54.83 13.99
C THR A 264 -2.11 53.93 13.49
N ASP A 265 -2.51 52.68 13.27
CA ASP A 265 -1.94 51.68 12.34
C ASP A 265 -0.63 50.99 12.69
N ALA A 266 -0.74 49.75 13.18
CA ALA A 266 -0.22 48.55 12.52
C ALA A 266 -0.18 47.39 13.53
N VAL A 267 -1.21 46.54 13.52
CA VAL A 267 -1.16 45.25 14.19
C VAL A 267 -0.38 44.30 13.27
N ALA A 268 0.95 44.31 13.41
CA ALA A 268 1.78 43.21 12.94
C ALA A 268 1.54 42.04 13.90
N ALA A 269 0.93 40.97 13.39
CA ALA A 269 0.85 39.71 14.11
C ALA A 269 2.26 39.17 14.31
N GLU A 270 2.71 39.14 15.56
CA GLU A 270 3.86 38.35 16.00
C GLU A 270 3.57 36.87 15.70
N ILE A 271 4.26 36.33 14.71
CA ILE A 271 4.41 34.89 14.55
C ILE A 271 5.44 34.47 15.61
N THR A 272 4.94 34.12 16.80
CA THR A 272 5.76 33.42 17.79
C THR A 272 6.01 32.00 17.26
N ASN A 273 7.27 31.71 16.93
CA ASN A 273 7.74 30.34 16.71
C ASN A 273 7.48 29.52 17.98
N SER A 274 6.48 28.63 17.93
CA SER A 274 6.32 27.61 18.96
C SER A 274 7.46 26.61 18.80
N GLU A 275 8.39 26.62 19.75
CA GLU A 275 9.37 25.55 19.92
C GLU A 275 8.62 24.23 20.08
N PHE A 276 8.80 23.33 19.11
CA PHE A 276 8.29 21.97 19.18
C PHE A 276 9.20 21.17 20.11
N THR A 277 8.94 21.27 21.40
CA THR A 277 9.53 20.38 22.40
C THR A 277 8.85 19.02 22.26
N THR A 278 9.56 18.03 21.71
CA THR A 278 9.16 16.63 21.79
C THR A 278 9.30 16.16 23.23
N THR A 279 8.30 16.44 24.06
CA THR A 279 8.07 15.71 25.30
C THR A 279 7.63 14.30 24.92
N THR A 280 8.54 13.35 25.08
CA THR A 280 8.23 11.93 25.20
C THR A 280 7.37 11.75 26.44
N THR A 281 6.05 11.89 26.29
CA THR A 281 5.10 11.43 27.29
C THR A 281 4.97 9.94 27.12
N ASP A 282 5.40 9.19 28.14
CA ASP A 282 5.09 7.78 28.30
C ASP A 282 3.59 7.57 28.12
N ALA A 283 3.21 7.03 26.96
CA ALA A 283 1.85 6.63 26.69
C ALA A 283 1.51 5.49 27.66
N PRO A 284 0.34 5.54 28.34
CA PRO A 284 -0.04 4.49 29.26
C PRO A 284 -0.09 3.15 28.51
N GLU A 285 0.51 2.11 29.09
CA GLU A 285 0.35 0.71 28.67
C GLU A 285 -1.14 0.38 28.59
N ARG A 286 -1.73 0.56 27.42
CA ARG A 286 -3.08 0.10 27.14
C ARG A 286 -2.98 -1.38 26.83
N ASN A 287 -3.68 -2.20 27.60
CA ASN A 287 -3.89 -3.62 27.31
C ASN A 287 -4.44 -3.77 25.89
N PHE A 288 -3.54 -4.01 24.94
CA PHE A 288 -3.89 -4.35 23.57
C PHE A 288 -4.53 -5.73 23.60
N LYS A 289 -5.86 -5.77 23.54
CA LYS A 289 -6.56 -7.01 23.23
C LYS A 289 -6.43 -7.26 21.74
N VAL A 290 -5.22 -7.63 21.30
CA VAL A 290 -5.03 -8.13 19.95
C VAL A 290 -5.71 -9.48 19.86
N ARG A 291 -6.67 -9.62 18.96
CA ARG A 291 -7.23 -10.93 18.68
C ARG A 291 -6.29 -11.63 17.71
N PRO A 292 -5.91 -12.89 17.97
CA PRO A 292 -5.14 -13.66 17.02
C PRO A 292 -5.88 -13.63 15.69
N THR A 293 -5.19 -13.18 14.64
CA THR A 293 -5.63 -13.43 13.27
C THR A 293 -5.90 -14.92 13.18
N HIS A 294 -7.10 -15.30 12.71
CA HIS A 294 -7.38 -16.71 12.46
C HIS A 294 -6.26 -17.26 11.58
N LYS A 295 -5.40 -18.11 12.13
CA LYS A 295 -4.44 -18.86 11.33
C LYS A 295 -5.25 -19.57 10.25
N PRO A 296 -5.03 -19.29 8.95
CA PRO A 296 -5.55 -20.16 7.94
C PRO A 296 -4.90 -21.53 8.17
N THR A 297 -5.73 -22.52 8.48
CA THR A 297 -5.29 -23.91 8.46
C THR A 297 -4.82 -24.17 7.02
N MET A 298 -3.52 -24.32 6.83
CA MET A 298 -2.91 -24.71 5.55
C MET A 298 -3.45 -26.10 5.17
N THR A 299 -4.59 -26.15 4.49
CA THR A 299 -5.03 -27.38 3.82
C THR A 299 -4.28 -27.49 2.50
N HIS A 300 -3.21 -28.28 2.48
CA HIS A 300 -2.61 -28.78 1.25
C HIS A 300 -3.67 -29.58 0.47
N SER A 301 -4.34 -28.96 -0.51
CA SER A 301 -5.12 -29.70 -1.49
C SER A 301 -4.19 -30.27 -2.57
N GLY A 302 -3.41 -31.28 -2.20
CA GLY A 302 -2.81 -32.19 -3.17
C GLY A 302 -3.88 -33.12 -3.72
N LYS A 303 -4.40 -32.84 -4.92
CA LYS A 303 -5.09 -33.83 -5.75
C LYS A 303 -4.72 -33.61 -7.21
N SER A 304 -3.70 -34.34 -7.65
CA SER A 304 -3.56 -34.68 -9.05
C SER A 304 -4.79 -35.50 -9.47
N HIS A 305 -5.43 -35.09 -10.56
CA HIS A 305 -6.39 -35.94 -11.27
C HIS A 305 -5.80 -36.20 -12.65
N SER A 306 -5.10 -37.32 -12.78
CA SER A 306 -4.80 -37.93 -14.07
C SER A 306 -6.07 -38.55 -14.63
N GLY A 307 -6.84 -37.76 -15.38
CA GLY A 307 -7.97 -38.25 -16.17
C GLY A 307 -7.47 -38.90 -17.46
N LYS A 308 -7.35 -40.24 -17.46
CA LYS A 308 -7.30 -41.05 -18.69
C LYS A 308 -8.67 -40.96 -19.37
N SER A 309 -8.74 -40.43 -20.59
CA SER A 309 -9.87 -40.65 -21.49
C SER A 309 -9.50 -41.69 -22.55
N HIS A 310 -10.33 -42.73 -22.62
CA HIS A 310 -10.34 -43.72 -23.70
C HIS A 310 -11.21 -43.22 -24.85
N SER A 311 -10.64 -43.17 -26.05
CA SER A 311 -11.32 -43.40 -27.34
C SER A 311 -10.27 -44.09 -28.21
N GLY A 312 -10.51 -45.09 -29.05
CA GLY A 312 -11.69 -45.52 -29.77
C GLY A 312 -11.13 -46.01 -31.11
N LYS A 313 -11.20 -47.33 -31.35
CA LYS A 313 -10.69 -48.15 -32.47
C LYS A 313 -10.49 -47.47 -33.84
N SER A 314 -9.41 -47.86 -34.52
CA SER A 314 -9.37 -48.08 -35.98
C SER A 314 -8.36 -49.19 -36.32
N HIS A 315 -8.81 -50.20 -37.06
CA HIS A 315 -8.02 -51.33 -37.56
C HIS A 315 -7.25 -50.93 -38.83
N SER A 316 -5.98 -51.33 -38.93
CA SER A 316 -5.46 -51.87 -40.20
C SER A 316 -4.34 -52.89 -39.93
N LYS A 317 -4.39 -53.99 -40.69
CA LYS A 317 -3.47 -55.13 -40.69
C LYS A 317 -2.37 -54.87 -41.71
N THR A 318 -1.12 -55.20 -41.37
CA THR A 318 -0.09 -55.80 -42.26
C THR A 318 1.12 -56.17 -41.39
N ARG A 319 1.41 -57.45 -41.12
CA ARG A 319 2.17 -58.47 -41.89
C ARG A 319 3.69 -58.48 -41.58
N SER A 320 4.10 -59.57 -40.91
CA SER A 320 5.38 -60.31 -40.92
C SER A 320 6.73 -59.56 -40.98
N HIS A 321 7.59 -59.77 -39.97
CA HIS A 321 8.71 -60.72 -40.01
C HIS A 321 9.53 -60.64 -38.70
N SER A 322 9.76 -61.79 -38.06
CA SER A 322 10.94 -62.08 -37.22
C SER A 322 12.01 -62.73 -38.10
N PRO A 323 13.25 -63.02 -37.63
CA PRO A 323 13.95 -62.62 -36.38
C PRO A 323 15.37 -62.05 -36.69
N ILE A 324 16.18 -61.75 -35.67
CA ILE A 324 17.56 -62.27 -35.51
C ILE A 324 18.15 -61.78 -34.18
N LYS A 325 18.65 -62.75 -33.40
CA LYS A 325 19.53 -62.58 -32.24
C LYS A 325 20.93 -62.22 -32.72
N THR A 326 21.70 -61.47 -31.93
CA THR A 326 23.06 -61.89 -31.50
C THR A 326 23.59 -60.95 -30.42
N ASN A 327 24.05 -61.56 -29.34
CA ASN A 327 24.99 -60.98 -28.39
C ASN A 327 26.36 -60.86 -29.07
N HIS A 328 27.14 -59.83 -28.71
CA HIS A 328 28.59 -59.98 -28.54
C HIS A 328 29.13 -58.90 -27.59
N HIS A 329 29.88 -59.41 -26.61
CA HIS A 329 30.94 -58.82 -25.78
C HIS A 329 30.69 -57.48 -25.05
#